data_AF-A0A924G9Z4-F1
#
_entry.id   AF-A0A924G9Z4-F1
#
_cell.length_a   1.000
_cell.length_b   1.000
_cell.length_c   1.000
_cell.angle_alpha   90.00
_cell.angle_beta   90.00
_cell.angle_gamma   90.00
#
_symmetry.space_group_name_H-M   'P 1'
#
loop_
_entity.id
_entity.type
_entity.pdbx_description
1 polymer ?
#
loop_
_entity_poly.entity_id
_entity_poly.type
_entity_poly.pdbx_seq_one_letter_code
_entity_poly.pdbx_strand_id
1 'polypeptide(L)' 'KDLAYQQGFLISVDKKLGNEKFVANARPEILANEQKKKADAVARIKTIEESLENL' A
#
# COMPACT_ATOMS: atom_id res chain seq x y z
N LYS A 1 -16.51 3.25 3.41
CA LYS A 1 -16.13 2.25 2.37
C LYS A 1 -14.69 2.47 1.89
N ASP A 2 -14.17 3.69 2.03
CA ASP A 2 -12.82 4.08 1.61
C ASP A 2 -11.69 3.46 2.44
N LEU A 3 -11.82 3.38 3.77
CA LEU A 3 -10.80 2.77 4.63
C LEU A 3 -10.52 1.30 4.25
N ALA A 4 -11.57 0.48 4.18
CA ALA A 4 -11.47 -0.93 3.82
C ALA A 4 -10.89 -1.14 2.41
N TYR A 5 -11.22 -0.25 1.46
CA TYR A 5 -10.63 -0.28 0.13
C TYR A 5 -9.13 0.02 0.16
N GLN A 6 -8.70 1.07 0.88
CA GLN A 6 -7.28 1.41 1.01
C GLN A 6 -6.49 0.31 1.74
N GLN A 7 -7.06 -0.28 2.79
CA GLN A 7 -6.47 -1.42 3.49
C GLN A 7 -6.33 -2.64 2.57
N GLY A 8 -7.36 -3.00 1.80
CA GLY A 8 -7.30 -4.08 0.83
C GLY A 8 -6.28 -3.84 -0.29
N PHE A 9 -6.14 -2.58 -0.73
CA PHE A 9 -5.12 -2.17 -1.69
C PHE A 9 -3.71 -2.31 -1.10
N LEU A 10 -3.49 -1.82 0.14
CA LEU A 10 -2.22 -1.96 0.85
C LEU A 10 -1.80 -3.43 0.98
N ILE A 11 -2.72 -4.31 1.41
CA ILE A 11 -2.48 -5.75 1.52
C ILE A 11 -2.03 -6.34 0.18
N SER A 12 -2.65 -5.92 -0.92
CA SER A 12 -2.30 -6.41 -2.25
C SER A 12 -0.90 -5.98 -2.68
N VAL A 13 -0.49 -4.75 -2.34
CA VAL A 13 0.86 -4.23 -2.61
C VAL A 13 1.89 -4.91 -1.72
N ASP A 14 1.61 -5.06 -0.42
CA ASP A 14 2.49 -5.75 0.52
C ASP A 14 2.69 -7.21 0.14
N LYS A 15 1.65 -7.90 -0.35
CA LYS A 15 1.77 -9.27 -0.85
C LYS A 15 2.72 -9.39 -2.04
N LYS A 16 2.78 -8.37 -2.91
CA LYS A 16 3.74 -8.34 -4.03
C LYS A 16 5.16 -8.04 -3.54
N LEU A 17 5.31 -7.01 -2.70
CA LEU A 17 6.62 -6.61 -2.15
C LEU A 17 7.22 -7.65 -1.19
N GLY A 18 6.37 -8.45 -0.53
CA GLY A 18 6.80 -9.58 0.31
C GLY A 18 7.04 -10.88 -0.45
N ASN A 19 6.71 -10.93 -1.75
CA ASN A 19 7.00 -12.08 -2.59
C ASN A 19 8.43 -11.98 -3.14
N GLU A 20 9.34 -12.77 -2.57
CA GLU A 20 10.77 -12.78 -2.94
C GLU A 20 10.98 -13.02 -4.44
N LYS A 21 10.16 -13.86 -5.08
CA LYS A 21 10.25 -14.09 -6.54
C LYS A 21 9.87 -12.84 -7.32
N PHE A 22 8.88 -12.08 -6.87
CA PHE A 22 8.51 -10.82 -7.49
C PHE A 22 9.63 -9.80 -7.31
N VAL A 23 10.16 -9.64 -6.10
CA VAL A 23 11.24 -8.68 -5.82
C VAL A 23 12.53 -9.01 -6.58
N ALA A 24 12.89 -10.29 -6.66
CA ALA A 24 14.10 -10.72 -7.35
C ALA A 24 14.02 -10.55 -8.88
N ASN A 25 12.82 -10.60 -9.48
CA ASN A 25 12.64 -10.55 -10.93
C ASN A 25 12.02 -9.25 -11.44
N ALA A 26 11.46 -8.42 -10.57
CA ALA A 26 10.84 -7.16 -10.97
C ALA A 26 11.89 -6.12 -11.34
N ARG A 27 11.59 -5.31 -12.37
CA ARG A 27 12.43 -4.18 -12.75
C ARG A 27 12.45 -3.15 -11.60
N PRO A 28 13.56 -2.43 -11.37
CA PRO A 28 13.65 -1.42 -10.32
C PRO A 28 12.53 -0.38 -10.36
N GLU A 29 12.10 0.02 -11.56
CA GLU A 29 10.98 0.95 -11.75
C GLU A 29 9.65 0.40 -11.20
N ILE A 30 9.38 -0.90 -11.40
CA ILE A 30 8.18 -1.55 -10.88
C ILE A 30 8.22 -1.62 -9.36
N LEU A 31 9.38 -1.95 -8.77
CA LEU A 31 9.55 -1.97 -7.32
C LEU A 31 9.38 -0.58 -6.71
N ALA A 32 9.96 0.44 -7.32
CA ALA A 32 9.78 1.83 -6.89
C ALA A 32 8.32 2.26 -6.98
N ASN A 33 7.60 1.87 -8.04
CA ASN A 33 6.18 2.15 -8.20
C ASN A 33 5.33 1.45 -7.14
N GLU A 34 5.59 0.17 -6.83
CA GLU A 34 4.87 -0.54 -5.76
C GLU A 34 5.20 0.03 -4.37
N GLN A 35 6.46 0.42 -4.10
CA GLN A 35 6.79 1.13 -2.85
C GLN A 35 6.08 2.48 -2.74
N LYS A 36 6.00 3.25 -3.84
CA LYS A 36 5.26 4.51 -3.86
C LYS A 36 3.77 4.29 -3.58
N LYS A 37 3.16 3.29 -4.21
CA LYS A 37 1.76 2.89 -3.95
C LYS A 37 1.55 2.50 -2.48
N LYS A 38 2.49 1.78 -1.88
CA LYS A 38 2.45 1.44 -0.45
C LYS A 38 2.45 2.70 0.42
N ALA A 39 3.39 3.62 0.18
CA ALA A 39 3.48 4.86 0.94
C ALA A 39 2.21 5.71 0.81
N ASP A 40 1.69 5.86 -0.41
CA ASP A 40 0.46 6.61 -0.69
C ASP A 40 -0.75 5.98 0.01
N ALA A 41 -0.85 4.64 0.00
CA ALA A 41 -1.94 3.91 0.66
C ALA A 41 -1.87 4.07 2.19
N VAL A 42 -0.68 3.93 2.78
CA VAL A 42 -0.48 4.13 4.24
C VAL A 42 -0.83 5.55 4.65
N ALA A 43 -0.41 6.56 3.89
CA ALA A 43 -0.75 7.96 4.17
C ALA A 43 -2.26 8.19 4.12
N ARG A 44 -2.96 7.67 3.10
CA ARG A 44 -4.42 7.78 2.98
C ARG A 44 -5.15 7.06 4.11
N ILE A 45 -4.73 5.86 4.47
CA ILE A 45 -5.29 5.10 5.61
C ILE A 45 -5.17 5.93 6.88
N LYS A 46 -3.96 6.42 7.19
CA LYS A 46 -3.72 7.24 8.38
C LYS A 46 -4.62 8.48 8.43
N THR A 47 -4.73 9.22 7.33
CA THR A 47 -5.63 10.40 7.26
C THR A 47 -7.10 10.03 7.47
N ILE A 48 -7.56 8.91 6.92
CA ILE A 48 -8.94 8.45 7.09
C ILE A 48 -9.17 7.98 8.53
N GLU A 49 -8.24 7.23 9.12
CA GLU A 49 -8.30 6.77 10.52
C GLU A 49 -8.32 7.96 11.49
N GLU A 50 -7.41 8.93 11.31
CA GLU A 50 -7.39 10.16 12.11
C GLU A 50 -8.70 10.96 11.98
N SER A 51 -9.29 10.99 10.78
CA SER A 51 -10.57 11.67 10.57
C SER A 51 -11.75 10.95 11.23
N LEU A 52 -11.67 9.62 11.36
CA LEU A 52 -12.68 8.80 12.04
C LEU A 52 -12.53 8.84 13.57
N GLU A 53 -11.31 8.94 14.09
CA GLU A 53 -11.04 9.09 15.53
C GLU A 53 -11.41 10.47 16.07
N ASN A 54 -11.35 11.51 15.24
CA ASN A 54 -11.75 12.88 15.61
C ASN A 54 -13.27 13.14 15.50
N LEU A 55 -14.08 12.08 15.37
CA LEU A 55 -15.52 12.12 15.12
C LEU A 55 -16.28 11.51 16.30
#